data_AF-A0A6B0Y9M2-F1
#
_entry.id   AF-A0A6B0Y9M2-F1
#
_cell.length_a   1.000
_cell.length_b   1.000
_cell.length_c   1.000
_cell.angle_alpha   90.00
_cell.angle_beta   90.00
_cell.angle_gamma   90.00
#
_symmetry.space_group_name_H-M   'P 1'
#
loop_
_entity.id
_entity.type
_entity.pdbx_description
1 polymer ?
#
loop_
_entity_poly.entity_id
_entity_poly.type
_entity_poly.pdbx_seq_one_letter_code
_entity_poly.pdbx_strand_id
1 'polypeptide(L)'
;MVNRRLTVAALAAGGWLVAATAFGTGEASTQSGGADAYQDAWGPSVGDAVPPIAAEDQHGNVRDLASLTGPGGLVLVVSRSAVW
;
A
#
# COMPACT_ATOMS: atom_id res chain seq x y z
N MET A 1 -72.55 35.98 36.27
CA MET A 1 -73.03 34.87 35.40
C MET A 1 -72.33 34.98 34.06
N VAL A 2 -71.85 33.85 33.55
CA VAL A 2 -70.76 33.73 32.57
C VAL A 2 -71.21 34.00 31.14
N ASN A 3 -70.45 34.81 30.41
CA ASN A 3 -70.45 34.86 28.94
C ASN A 3 -69.26 34.07 28.41
N ARG A 4 -69.48 33.17 27.45
CA ARG A 4 -68.44 32.40 26.77
C ARG A 4 -68.48 32.70 25.28
N ARG A 5 -67.38 33.23 24.74
CA ARG A 5 -67.09 33.16 23.30
C ARG A 5 -65.64 32.73 23.09
N LEU A 6 -65.52 31.77 22.19
CA LEU A 6 -64.31 31.11 21.72
C LEU A 6 -63.31 32.12 21.12
N THR A 7 -62.03 31.75 20.99
CA THR A 7 -61.34 31.55 19.69
C THR A 7 -59.80 31.60 19.84
N VAL A 8 -59.17 30.44 19.60
CA VAL A 8 -58.00 30.11 18.73
C VAL A 8 -56.61 30.77 18.91
N ALA A 9 -55.62 29.91 18.65
CA ALA A 9 -54.24 30.09 18.18
C ALA A 9 -53.13 30.38 19.20
N ALA A 10 -52.14 29.48 19.24
CA ALA A 10 -50.81 29.77 18.72
C ALA A 10 -49.98 28.47 18.65
N LEU A 11 -49.48 28.14 17.45
CA LEU A 11 -48.39 27.19 17.27
C LEU A 11 -47.11 27.83 17.83
N ALA A 12 -46.52 27.21 18.83
CA ALA A 12 -45.19 27.53 19.31
C ALA A 12 -44.40 26.22 19.42
N ALA A 13 -43.34 26.09 18.64
CA ALA A 13 -42.27 25.15 18.93
C ALA A 13 -40.97 25.74 18.39
N GLY A 14 -40.25 26.40 19.30
CA GLY A 14 -38.86 26.77 19.09
C GLY A 14 -37.93 25.60 19.37
N GLY A 15 -36.66 25.78 18.97
CA GLY A 15 -35.54 24.95 19.41
C GLY A 15 -34.61 24.57 18.27
N TRP A 16 -33.47 25.28 18.17
CA TRP A 16 -32.36 24.92 17.29
C TRP A 16 -31.59 23.72 17.87
N LEU A 17 -31.22 22.74 17.05
CA LEU A 17 -30.13 21.82 17.37
C LEU A 17 -29.26 21.51 16.14
N VAL A 18 -27.96 21.59 16.39
CA VAL A 18 -26.82 21.47 15.49
C VAL A 18 -26.79 20.11 14.78
N ALA A 19 -26.66 20.12 13.44
CA ALA A 19 -26.39 18.92 12.67
C ALA A 19 -24.90 18.56 12.81
N ALA A 20 -24.58 17.58 13.66
CA ALA A 20 -23.28 16.93 13.66
C ALA A 20 -23.18 16.08 12.38
N THR A 21 -22.33 16.48 11.45
CA THR A 21 -21.99 15.67 10.28
C THR A 21 -21.28 14.41 10.75
N ALA A 22 -21.92 13.26 10.55
CA ALA A 22 -21.30 11.95 10.75
C ALA A 22 -20.11 11.81 9.79
N PHE A 23 -18.89 11.87 10.31
CA PHE A 23 -17.73 11.33 9.62
C PHE A 23 -17.90 9.81 9.63
N GLY A 24 -18.39 9.26 8.52
CA GLY A 24 -18.37 7.82 8.30
C GLY A 24 -16.93 7.32 8.44
N THR A 25 -16.74 6.35 9.33
CA THR A 25 -15.49 5.62 9.49
C THR A 25 -15.13 5.01 8.14
N GLY A 26 -14.11 5.55 7.48
CA GLY A 26 -13.52 4.91 6.30
C GLY A 26 -13.00 3.54 6.72
N GLU A 27 -13.58 2.47 6.18
CA GLU A 27 -13.07 1.12 6.31
C GLU A 27 -11.74 1.05 5.56
N ALA A 28 -10.64 1.08 6.28
CA ALA A 28 -9.32 0.83 5.71
C ALA A 28 -9.27 -0.64 5.29
N SER A 29 -9.44 -0.91 3.99
CA SER A 29 -9.16 -2.21 3.40
C SER A 29 -7.67 -2.48 3.51
N THR A 30 -7.25 -3.24 4.53
CA THR A 30 -5.90 -3.80 4.60
C THR A 30 -5.75 -4.86 3.52
N GLN A 31 -5.22 -4.46 2.36
CA GLN A 31 -4.76 -5.37 1.33
C GLN A 31 -3.44 -6.01 1.77
N SER A 32 -3.52 -7.00 2.67
CA SER A 32 -2.34 -7.66 3.26
C SER A 32 -2.00 -9.01 2.60
N GLY A 33 -2.70 -9.44 1.54
CA GLY A 33 -2.65 -10.84 1.09
C GLY A 33 -1.85 -11.16 -0.18
N GLY A 34 -1.17 -10.18 -0.79
CA GLY A 34 -0.58 -10.36 -2.14
C GLY A 34 0.92 -10.08 -2.28
N ALA A 35 1.57 -9.53 -1.25
CA ALA A 35 2.99 -9.20 -1.32
C ALA A 35 3.88 -10.43 -1.04
N ASP A 36 3.44 -11.27 -0.10
CA ASP A 36 4.25 -12.34 0.47
C ASP A 36 4.50 -13.45 -0.57
N ALA A 37 3.43 -13.93 -1.22
CA ALA A 37 3.52 -14.94 -2.28
C ALA A 37 4.24 -14.44 -3.55
N TYR A 38 4.34 -13.12 -3.74
CA TYR A 38 5.03 -12.53 -4.88
C TYR A 38 6.55 -12.50 -4.67
N GLN A 39 7.00 -12.35 -3.42
CA GLN A 39 8.43 -12.28 -3.06
C GLN A 39 9.12 -13.65 -3.04
N ASP A 40 8.41 -14.71 -2.63
CA ASP A 40 8.99 -16.07 -2.58
C ASP A 40 9.39 -16.63 -3.96
N ALA A 41 8.88 -16.03 -5.04
CA ALA A 41 9.26 -16.37 -6.42
C ALA A 41 10.43 -15.54 -6.96
N TRP A 42 10.98 -14.61 -6.17
CA TRP A 42 12.01 -13.68 -6.63
C TRP A 42 13.41 -14.27 -6.48
N GLY A 43 13.85 -14.94 -7.53
CA GLY A 43 15.22 -15.41 -7.67
C GLY A 43 15.42 -16.89 -7.34
N PRO A 44 16.66 -17.39 -7.45
CA PRO A 44 16.99 -18.78 -7.16
C PRO A 44 16.87 -19.09 -5.67
N SER A 45 16.48 -20.33 -5.34
CA SER A 45 16.40 -20.78 -3.95
C SER A 45 17.80 -20.89 -3.34
N VAL A 46 17.88 -20.84 -2.02
CA VAL A 46 19.14 -21.10 -1.32
C VAL A 46 19.62 -22.53 -1.62
N GLY A 47 20.85 -22.66 -2.09
CA GLY A 47 21.45 -23.93 -2.48
C GLY A 47 21.30 -24.27 -3.97
N ASP A 48 20.42 -23.58 -4.69
CA ASP A 48 20.34 -23.71 -6.14
C ASP A 48 21.55 -23.02 -6.80
N ALA A 49 21.97 -23.57 -7.94
CA ALA A 49 22.96 -22.89 -8.76
C ALA A 49 22.37 -21.60 -9.34
N VAL A 50 23.09 -20.49 -9.19
CA VAL A 50 22.72 -19.22 -9.84
C VAL A 50 22.78 -19.42 -11.35
N PRO A 51 21.76 -18.98 -12.12
CA PRO A 51 21.81 -19.01 -13.58
C PRO A 51 23.07 -18.33 -14.11
N PRO A 52 23.64 -18.80 -15.24
CA PRO A 52 24.81 -18.15 -15.81
C PRO A 52 24.47 -16.71 -16.21
N ILE A 53 25.29 -15.77 -15.74
CA ILE A 53 25.22 -14.36 -16.10
C ILE A 53 26.55 -13.98 -16.73
N ALA A 54 26.49 -13.41 -17.94
CA ALA A 54 27.64 -12.80 -18.60
C ALA A 54 27.20 -11.47 -19.22
N ALA A 55 27.90 -10.39 -18.89
CA ALA A 55 27.59 -9.04 -19.35
C ALA A 55 28.85 -8.17 -19.39
N GLU A 56 28.78 -7.07 -20.13
CA GLU A 56 29.84 -6.06 -20.13
C GLU A 56 29.84 -5.29 -18.81
N ASP A 57 31.03 -5.11 -18.22
CA ASP A 57 31.25 -4.21 -17.09
C ASP A 57 31.30 -2.73 -17.54
N GLN A 58 31.44 -1.81 -16.59
CA GLN A 58 31.49 -0.38 -16.87
C GLN A 58 32.69 0.07 -17.73
N HIS A 59 33.64 -0.82 -17.98
CA HIS A 59 34.80 -0.59 -18.84
C HIS A 59 34.69 -1.36 -20.18
N GLY A 60 33.56 -2.00 -20.45
CA GLY A 60 33.32 -2.77 -21.67
C GLY A 60 33.94 -4.17 -21.68
N ASN A 61 34.43 -4.67 -20.54
CA ASN A 61 34.94 -6.05 -20.49
C ASN A 61 33.79 -7.01 -20.20
N VAL A 62 33.70 -8.10 -20.95
CA VAL A 62 32.77 -9.17 -20.61
C VAL A 62 33.20 -9.83 -19.30
N ARG A 63 32.30 -9.86 -18.32
CA ARG A 63 32.45 -10.52 -17.04
C ARG A 63 31.37 -11.57 -16.87
N ASP A 64 31.73 -12.65 -16.19
CA ASP A 64 30.82 -13.70 -15.76
C ASP A 64 30.93 -13.90 -14.24
N LEU A 65 30.02 -14.69 -13.65
CA LEU A 65 30.03 -14.94 -12.20
C LEU A 65 31.34 -15.62 -11.74
N ALA A 66 31.94 -16.48 -12.56
CA ALA A 66 33.16 -17.20 -12.21
C ALA A 66 34.37 -16.26 -12.10
N SER A 67 34.55 -15.36 -13.06
CA SER A 67 35.64 -14.38 -13.10
C SER A 67 35.52 -13.29 -12.01
N LEU A 68 34.33 -13.09 -11.46
CA LEU A 68 34.07 -12.15 -10.37
C LEU A 68 34.14 -12.79 -8.97
N THR A 69 34.14 -14.12 -8.88
CA THR A 69 34.13 -14.84 -7.58
C THR A 69 35.52 -14.85 -6.95
N GLY A 70 35.61 -14.40 -5.70
CA GLY A 70 36.85 -14.43 -4.91
C GLY A 70 36.86 -15.55 -3.85
N PRO A 71 37.92 -15.62 -3.02
CA PRO A 71 38.04 -16.62 -1.94
C PRO A 71 36.90 -16.58 -0.91
N GLY A 72 36.26 -15.41 -0.74
CA GLY A 72 35.10 -15.23 0.15
C GLY A 72 33.75 -15.42 -0.53
N GLY A 73 33.71 -15.79 -1.80
CA GLY A 73 32.51 -15.84 -2.62
C GLY A 73 32.22 -14.55 -3.38
N LEU A 74 30.97 -14.40 -3.83
CA LEU A 74 30.48 -13.30 -4.64
C LEU A 74 29.16 -12.80 -4.06
N VAL A 75 29.01 -11.47 -3.94
CA VAL A 75 27.73 -10.83 -3.63
C VAL A 75 27.21 -10.17 -4.90
N LEU A 76 26.04 -10.61 -5.38
CA LEU A 76 25.37 -10.05 -6.54
C LEU A 76 24.19 -9.19 -6.07
N VAL A 77 24.22 -7.90 -6.41
CA VAL A 77 23.11 -6.97 -6.13
C VAL A 77 22.44 -6.61 -7.45
N VAL A 78 21.18 -7.04 -7.60
CA VAL A 78 20.36 -6.71 -8.77
C VAL A 78 19.38 -5.61 -8.37
N SER A 79 19.35 -4.54 -9.17
CA SER A 79 18.41 -3.44 -9.00
C SER A 79 17.61 -3.26 -10.28
N ARG A 80 16.31 -3.00 -10.14
CA ARG A 80 15.47 -2.52 -11.23
C ARG A 80 15.28 -1.02 -11.05
N SER A 81 15.67 -0.23 -12.05
CA SER A 81 15.25 1.17 -12.10
C SER A 81 13.73 1.21 -12.30
N ALA A 82 13.02 1.95 -11.47
CA ALA A 82 11.61 2.21 -11.69
C ALA A 82 11.47 3.15 -12.90
N VAL A 83 10.75 2.71 -13.93
CA VAL A 83 10.21 3.59 -14.96
C VAL A 83 8.95 4.22 -14.35
N TRP A 84 9.08 5.43 -13.81
CA TRP A 84 7.93 6.23 -13.38
C TRP A 84 7.24 6.86 -14.59
#